data_AF-A0A645HWF8-F1
#
_entry.id   AF-A0A645HWF8-F1
#
_cell.length_a   1.000
_cell.length_b   1.000
_cell.length_c   1.000
_cell.angle_alpha   90.00
_cell.angle_beta   90.00
_cell.angle_gamma   90.00
#
_symmetry.space_group_name_H-M   'P 1'
#
loop_
_entity.id
_entity.type
_entity.pdbx_description
1 polymer ?
#
loop_
_entity_poly.entity_id
_entity_poly.type
_entity_poly.pdbx_seq_one_letter_code
_entity_poly.pdbx_strand_id
1 'polypeptide(L)' 'MAEEVKDRATMSYMNWFVDEQVEEEANAQDIIAKLKMINDDKSALYLLDKDLLARVFVAPVIKA' A
#
# COMPACT_ATOMS: atom_id res chain seq x y z
N MET A 1 2.76 23.68 -9.71
CA MET A 1 2.02 22.73 -10.57
C MET A 1 0.51 22.71 -10.31
N ALA A 2 -0.03 22.60 -9.09
CA ALA A 2 -1.49 22.75 -8.82
C ALA A 2 -1.82 23.90 -7.84
N GLU A 3 -0.97 24.09 -6.82
CA GLU A 3 -1.07 25.22 -5.87
C GLU A 3 -0.83 26.58 -6.55
N GLU A 4 0.08 26.62 -7.53
CA GLU A 4 0.34 27.78 -8.40
C GLU A 4 -0.87 28.17 -9.28
N VAL A 5 -1.78 27.23 -9.54
CA VAL A 5 -2.95 27.40 -10.42
C VAL A 5 -4.27 27.44 -9.63
N LYS A 6 -4.20 27.40 -8.28
CA LYS A 6 -5.35 27.40 -7.35
C LYS A 6 -6.40 26.30 -7.62
N ASP A 7 -6.00 25.19 -8.25
CA ASP A 7 -6.91 24.08 -8.48
C ASP A 7 -7.03 23.21 -7.21
N ARG A 8 -8.05 23.52 -6.42
CA ARG A 8 -8.32 22.84 -5.15
C ARG A 8 -8.76 21.39 -5.33
N ALA A 9 -9.39 21.04 -6.45
CA ALA A 9 -9.83 19.67 -6.72
C ALA A 9 -8.62 18.78 -7.00
N THR A 10 -7.71 19.24 -7.86
CA THR A 10 -6.45 18.54 -8.13
C THR A 10 -5.58 18.40 -6.89
N MET A 11 -5.52 19.43 -6.02
CA MET A 11 -4.79 19.34 -4.75
C MET A 11 -5.39 18.29 -3.80
N SER A 12 -6.72 18.21 -3.68
CA SER A 12 -7.39 17.18 -2.85
C SER A 12 -7.06 15.77 -3.35
N TYR A 13 -7.13 15.56 -4.67
CA TYR A 13 -6.79 14.28 -5.29
C TYR A 13 -5.33 13.89 -5.07
N MET A 14 -4.39 14.83 -5.24
CA MET A 14 -2.97 14.56 -5.06
C MET A 14 -2.62 14.26 -3.60
N ASN A 15 -3.26 14.91 -2.63
CA ASN A 15 -3.08 14.58 -1.22
C ASN A 15 -3.56 13.15 -0.94
N TRP A 16 -4.76 12.77 -1.41
CA TRP A 16 -5.23 11.39 -1.28
C TRP A 16 -4.27 10.40 -1.95
N PHE A 17 -3.77 10.71 -3.15
CA PHE A 17 -2.82 9.86 -3.85
C PHE A 17 -1.53 9.66 -3.07
N VAL A 18 -0.97 10.73 -2.49
CA VAL A 18 0.25 10.64 -1.67
C VAL A 18 0.00 9.78 -0.43
N ASP A 19 -1.12 10.00 0.27
CA ASP A 19 -1.49 9.21 1.45
C ASP A 19 -1.64 7.72 1.09
N GLU A 20 -2.31 7.42 -0.03
CA GLU A 20 -2.47 6.06 -0.55
C GLU A 20 -1.11 5.41 -0.88
N GLN A 21 -0.20 6.15 -1.51
CA GLN A 21 1.14 5.61 -1.82
C GLN A 21 1.96 5.32 -0.57
N VAL A 22 1.84 6.11 0.49
CA VAL A 22 2.52 5.83 1.77
C VAL A 22 2.03 4.50 2.36
N GLU A 23 0.72 4.25 2.34
CA GLU A 23 0.13 3.00 2.84
C GLU A 23 0.51 1.80 1.96
N GLU A 24 0.47 1.94 0.64
CA GLU A 24 0.86 0.89 -0.32
C GLU A 24 2.35 0.53 -0.19
N GLU A 25 3.22 1.53 -0.07
CA GLU A 25 4.65 1.30 0.15
C GLU A 25 4.93 0.61 1.49
N ALA A 26 4.27 1.02 2.57
CA ALA A 26 4.41 0.37 3.88
C ALA A 26 4.00 -1.11 3.83
N ASN A 27 2.85 -1.41 3.21
CA ASN A 27 2.39 -2.77 3.02
C ASN A 27 3.39 -3.63 2.22
N ALA A 28 3.94 -3.08 1.14
CA ALA A 28 4.94 -3.76 0.32
C ALA A 28 6.25 -4.01 1.10
N GLN A 29 6.73 -3.01 1.85
CA GLN A 29 7.93 -3.12 2.66
C GLN A 29 7.80 -4.19 3.75
N ASP A 30 6.64 -4.29 4.39
CA ASP A 30 6.36 -5.32 5.40
C ASP A 30 6.42 -6.74 4.82
N ILE A 31 5.86 -6.94 3.63
CA ILE A 31 5.93 -8.25 2.94
C ILE A 31 7.38 -8.57 2.57
N ILE A 32 8.13 -7.61 2.05
CA ILE A 32 9.56 -7.78 1.74
C ILE A 32 10.35 -8.13 3.01
N ALA A 33 10.08 -7.48 4.13
CA ALA A 33 10.74 -7.78 5.40
C ALA A 33 10.45 -9.21 5.85
N LYS A 34 9.20 -9.67 5.78
CA LYS A 34 8.82 -11.06 6.07
C LYS A 34 9.54 -12.05 5.15
N LEU A 35 9.59 -11.79 3.85
CA LEU A 35 10.31 -12.64 2.89
C LEU A 35 11.82 -12.73 3.21
N LYS A 36 12.45 -11.61 3.57
CA LYS A 36 13.86 -11.60 4.03
C LYS A 36 14.08 -12.43 5.29
N MET A 37 13.12 -12.39 6.23
CA MET A 37 13.19 -13.20 7.46
C MET A 37 13.00 -14.70 7.19
N ILE A 38 12.14 -15.05 6.23
CA ILE A 38 11.86 -16.45 5.84
C ILE A 38 13.09 -17.11 5.22
N ASN A 39 13.86 -16.37 4.41
CA ASN A 39 15.00 -16.88 3.66
C ASN A 39 14.62 -18.16 2.88
N ASP A 40 15.17 -19.33 3.23
CA ASP A 40 14.97 -20.61 2.53
C ASP A 40 13.92 -21.53 3.20
N ASP A 41 13.23 -21.07 4.25
CA ASP A 41 12.22 -21.87 4.95
C ASP A 41 10.91 -21.98 4.15
N LYS A 42 10.75 -23.11 3.47
CA LYS A 42 9.55 -23.42 2.66
C LYS A 42 8.27 -23.50 3.49
N SER A 43 8.35 -23.90 4.75
CA SER A 43 7.18 -23.99 5.63
C SER A 43 6.71 -22.60 6.02
N ALA A 44 7.65 -21.71 6.36
CA ALA A 44 7.34 -20.31 6.66
C ALA A 44 6.83 -19.56 5.42
N LEU A 45 7.35 -19.86 4.22
CA LEU A 45 6.81 -19.34 2.97
C LEU A 45 5.35 -19.78 2.73
N TYR A 46 5.05 -21.07 2.98
CA TYR A 46 3.68 -21.57 2.86
C TYR A 46 2.72 -20.90 3.86
N LEU A 47 3.19 -20.58 5.08
CA LEU A 47 2.37 -19.82 6.04
C LEU A 47 2.12 -18.38 5.56
N LEU A 48 3.14 -17.70 5.03
CA LEU A 48 2.97 -16.36 4.46
C LEU A 48 1.96 -16.36 3.30
N ASP A 49 1.99 -17.37 2.44
CA ASP A 49 1.01 -17.52 1.35
C ASP A 49 -0.43 -17.58 1.88
N LYS A 50 -0.67 -18.39 2.93
CA LYS A 50 -1.99 -18.49 3.57
C LYS A 50 -2.43 -17.17 4.22
N ASP A 51 -1.51 -16.44 4.84
CA ASP A 51 -1.80 -15.12 5.42
C ASP A 51 -2.18 -14.10 4.34
N LEU A 52 -1.45 -14.10 3.22
CA LEU A 52 -1.72 -13.20 2.10
C LEU A 52 -3.05 -13.53 1.40
N LEU A 53 -3.42 -14.81 1.33
CA LEU A 53 -4.72 -15.26 0.79
C LEU A 53 -5.91 -14.72 1.61
N ALA A 54 -5.72 -14.46 2.91
CA ALA A 54 -6.77 -13.94 3.79
C ALA A 54 -7.00 -12.42 3.63
N ARG A 55 -6.18 -11.71 2.84
CA ARG A 55 -6.34 -10.26 2.63
C ARG A 55 -7.64 -9.97 1.89
N VAL A 56 -8.38 -8.98 2.40
CA VAL A 56 -9.59 -8.45 1.75
C VAL A 56 -9.24 -7.17 1.03
N PHE A 57 -9.61 -7.08 -0.24
CA PHE A 57 -9.50 -5.83 -0.99
C PHE A 57 -10.49 -4.81 -0.43
N VAL A 58 -9.98 -3.66 -0.01
CA VAL A 58 -10.78 -2.51 0.41
C VAL A 58 -10.54 -1.41 -0.61
N ALA A 59 -11.58 -1.06 -1.37
CA ALA A 59 -11.47 0.03 -2.33
C ALA A 59 -11.26 1.37 -1.59
N PRO A 60 -10.32 2.21 -2.05
CA PRO A 60 -10.07 3.49 -1.41
C PRO A 60 -11.25 4.46 -1.61
N VAL A 61 -11.51 5.26 -0.58
CA VAL A 61 -12.53 6.31 -0.63
C VAL A 61 -11.89 7.60 -1.12
N ILE A 62 -12.08 7.91 -2.40
CA ILE A 62 -11.65 9.20 -2.97
C ILE A 62 -12.63 10.27 -2.50
N LYS A 63 -12.18 11.16 -1.59
CA LYS A 63 -12.97 12.33 -1.18
C LYS A 63 -12.82 13.42 -2.24
N ALA A 64 -13.87 13.56 -3.06
CA ALA A 64 -14.02 14.67 -4.00
C ALA A 64 -14.34 15.98 -3.27
#